data_AF-D3HKQ9-F1
#
_entry.id   AF-D3HKQ9-F1
#
_cell.length_a   1.000
_cell.length_b   1.000
_cell.length_c   1.000
_cell.angle_alpha   90.00
_cell.angle_beta   90.00
_cell.angle_gamma   90.00
#
_symmetry.space_group_name_H-M   'P 1'
#
loop_
_entity.id
_entity.type
_entity.pdbx_description
1 polymer ?
#
loop_
_entity_poly.entity_id
_entity_poly.type
_entity_poly.pdbx_seq_one_letter_code
_entity_poly.pdbx_strand_id
1 'polypeptide(L)'
;MLSKRERFQQWRGIKSDDELQILEVALLISEYVNSVDGLKVIKNEAESKFNDFNQDNSRSWATAVFTKLFIDEAIAQLPEAAAEEKALLIRLSTTLTQLYENWKNDTTQNITVLIDTIEKLIALDKIPFTDKKQYKSFLFSSYMLFHIIRLSLNELNWSMQMMASLIIDIEQMKLKIAHFLEKIEEKEHLLGEERQLETGVDKTDKDPLNSIKIYLNKRYFKVLSQTPLLRDPPQTSMLYPMEIKSKKKGILESLAEFEADIERVSSGIENLIELKSNKAEIEAKIEHINKLISAIQDNDRKITGRKYFLDFISSHSQLYATLLENTEGAAKLQLLEKKEQLENAIESPDLSSGVVNGLSWVASPLTIAYRTATPQMIQDVFSATLPATLDSDCKTKLKELVQICVSDLKKQLEKKENQIIAINNRFFNQDEKIKQFIAHESLEQLSVLLKANDALKESVQESTKLVVHIKENLNFLNDLKSKRETLKEFIRLHDTILVKICHFLSQFFSFFKTEKVQMIDEATTLKKQVNKLAAEYQSSIDHKLLQMDQNPLLDEKTKNHIKRRLKAEDRDKNLDNKNCIVPDKQSVRLLMDSLSDLFTKKTYFVKEHLEGAQTTKEEGLVFS
;
A
#
# COMPACT_ATOMS: atom_id res chain seq x y z
N MET A 1 -8.69 25.00 -28.95
CA MET A 1 -7.87 25.36 -27.77
C MET A 1 -6.99 26.53 -28.19
N LEU A 2 -6.96 27.62 -27.43
CA LEU A 2 -6.16 28.80 -27.79
C LEU A 2 -4.66 28.51 -27.62
N SER A 3 -3.85 28.99 -28.55
CA SER A 3 -2.39 29.02 -28.45
C SER A 3 -1.93 29.99 -27.36
N LYS A 4 -0.67 29.87 -26.92
CA LYS A 4 -0.08 30.79 -25.94
C LYS A 4 -0.05 32.24 -26.42
N ARG A 5 0.13 32.46 -27.73
CA ARG A 5 0.08 33.79 -28.36
C ARG A 5 -1.33 34.39 -28.32
N GLU A 6 -2.35 33.60 -28.67
CA GLU A 6 -3.75 34.03 -28.61
C GLU A 6 -4.21 34.31 -27.17
N ARG A 7 -3.81 33.49 -26.19
CA ARG A 7 -4.09 33.73 -24.76
C ARG A 7 -3.44 35.03 -24.28
N PHE A 8 -2.21 35.29 -24.70
CA PHE A 8 -1.52 36.54 -24.36
C PHE A 8 -2.20 37.77 -24.97
N GLN A 9 -2.58 37.71 -26.25
CA GLN A 9 -3.34 38.77 -26.92
C GLN A 9 -4.70 39.01 -26.26
N GLN A 10 -5.41 37.93 -25.88
CA GLN A 10 -6.68 38.04 -25.17
C GLN A 10 -6.53 38.70 -23.80
N TRP A 11 -5.43 38.43 -23.08
CA TRP A 11 -5.17 39.02 -21.77
C TRP A 11 -4.69 40.48 -21.87
N ARG A 12 -3.70 40.77 -22.73
CA ARG A 12 -3.04 42.08 -22.80
C ARG A 12 -3.73 43.07 -23.73
N GLY A 13 -4.55 42.58 -24.66
CA GLY A 13 -5.24 43.40 -25.65
C GLY A 13 -4.26 44.28 -26.43
N ILE A 14 -4.49 45.59 -26.41
CA ILE A 14 -3.70 46.60 -27.14
C ILE A 14 -2.24 46.64 -26.65
N LYS A 15 -1.96 46.25 -25.40
CA LYS A 15 -0.59 46.22 -24.84
C LYS A 15 0.24 45.02 -25.32
N SER A 16 -0.39 44.05 -26.00
CA SER A 16 0.31 42.84 -26.43
C SER A 16 1.42 43.13 -27.45
N ASP A 17 1.23 44.12 -28.32
CA ASP A 17 2.20 44.51 -29.33
C ASP A 17 3.46 45.16 -28.71
N ASP A 18 3.27 45.95 -27.65
CA ASP A 18 4.36 46.60 -26.91
C ASP A 18 5.18 45.62 -26.05
N GLU A 19 4.60 44.44 -25.76
CA GLU A 19 5.18 43.42 -24.86
C GLU A 19 5.65 42.16 -25.63
N LEU A 20 5.74 42.21 -26.96
CA LEU A 20 6.10 41.07 -27.82
C LEU A 20 7.42 40.40 -27.41
N GLN A 21 8.44 41.19 -27.07
CA GLN A 21 9.75 40.68 -26.65
C GLN A 21 9.64 39.86 -25.35
N ILE A 22 8.78 40.27 -24.42
CA ILE A 22 8.52 39.55 -23.17
C ILE A 22 7.79 38.23 -23.47
N LEU A 23 6.86 38.25 -24.43
CA LEU A 23 6.16 37.05 -24.90
C LEU A 23 7.13 36.06 -25.55
N GLU A 24 8.06 36.49 -26.41
CA GLU A 24 9.02 35.58 -27.04
C GLU A 24 9.87 34.83 -25.99
N VAL A 25 10.36 35.54 -24.97
CA VAL A 25 11.11 34.89 -23.87
C VAL A 25 10.20 33.93 -23.07
N ALA A 26 8.94 34.28 -22.83
CA ALA A 26 7.99 33.40 -22.17
C ALA A 26 7.70 32.12 -22.99
N LEU A 27 7.68 32.23 -24.32
CA LEU A 27 7.55 31.09 -25.23
C LEU A 27 8.80 30.23 -25.22
N LEU A 28 10.00 30.81 -25.18
CA LEU A 28 11.26 30.06 -25.03
C LEU A 28 11.28 29.22 -23.75
N ILE A 29 10.81 29.77 -22.62
CA ILE A 29 10.67 29.00 -21.36
C ILE A 29 9.70 27.83 -21.58
N SER A 30 8.55 28.07 -22.22
CA SER A 30 7.58 27.02 -22.48
C SER A 30 8.06 25.95 -23.45
N GLU A 31 8.82 26.31 -24.48
CA GLU A 31 9.38 25.38 -25.47
C GLU A 31 10.40 24.48 -24.80
N TYR A 32 11.29 25.05 -23.99
CA TYR A 32 12.26 24.29 -23.21
C TYR A 32 11.56 23.28 -22.29
N VAL A 33 10.60 23.74 -21.48
CA VAL A 33 9.84 22.89 -20.56
C VAL A 33 9.11 21.75 -21.29
N ASN A 34 8.61 21.98 -22.49
CA ASN A 34 7.94 20.95 -23.29
C ASN A 34 8.91 20.01 -24.03
N SER A 35 10.17 20.41 -24.23
CA SER A 35 11.19 19.63 -24.94
C SER A 35 11.88 18.57 -24.07
N VAL A 36 11.80 18.70 -22.74
CA VAL A 36 12.53 17.84 -21.80
C VAL A 36 11.72 16.63 -21.35
N ASP A 37 12.42 15.50 -21.16
CA ASP A 37 11.78 14.23 -20.80
C ASP A 37 11.59 14.00 -19.29
N GLY A 38 12.29 14.74 -18.42
CA GLY A 38 12.28 14.54 -16.97
C GLY A 38 12.68 15.78 -16.17
N LEU A 39 12.18 15.92 -14.93
CA LEU A 39 12.56 17.04 -14.04
C LEU A 39 14.06 17.07 -13.74
N LYS A 40 14.75 15.92 -13.78
CA LYS A 40 16.20 15.84 -13.58
C LYS A 40 16.98 16.64 -14.63
N VAL A 41 16.48 16.70 -15.87
CA VAL A 41 17.09 17.51 -16.93
C VAL A 41 16.93 18.99 -16.58
N ILE A 42 15.72 19.40 -16.19
CA ILE A 42 15.45 20.77 -15.74
C ILE A 42 16.36 21.14 -14.57
N LYS A 43 16.49 20.27 -13.56
CA LYS A 43 17.34 20.50 -12.38
C LYS A 43 18.81 20.73 -12.72
N ASN A 44 19.33 19.98 -13.69
CA ASN A 44 20.74 20.04 -14.08
C ASN A 44 21.05 21.23 -15.00
N GLU A 45 20.10 21.60 -15.88
CA GLU A 45 20.30 22.66 -16.88
C GLU A 45 19.71 24.02 -16.45
N ALA A 46 18.97 24.08 -15.33
CA ALA A 46 18.27 25.27 -14.87
C ALA A 46 19.18 26.51 -14.80
N GLU A 47 20.41 26.37 -14.31
CA GLU A 47 21.36 27.49 -14.18
C GLU A 47 21.81 28.02 -15.55
N SER A 48 22.11 27.14 -16.50
CA SER A 48 22.43 27.53 -17.87
C SER A 48 21.24 28.21 -18.55
N LYS A 49 20.05 27.60 -18.44
CA LYS A 49 18.82 28.10 -19.07
C LYS A 49 18.35 29.42 -18.47
N PHE A 50 18.55 29.59 -17.18
CA PHE A 50 18.25 30.83 -16.48
C PHE A 50 19.04 32.04 -17.03
N ASN A 51 20.26 31.80 -17.51
CA ASN A 51 21.04 32.81 -18.25
C ASN A 51 20.50 33.00 -19.67
N ASP A 52 20.18 31.90 -20.38
CA ASP A 52 19.58 31.95 -21.73
C ASP A 52 18.25 32.74 -21.74
N PHE A 53 17.48 32.69 -20.65
CA PHE A 53 16.19 33.39 -20.51
C PHE A 53 16.34 34.88 -20.14
N ASN A 54 17.56 35.37 -19.89
CA ASN A 54 17.80 36.78 -19.61
C ASN A 54 18.07 37.62 -20.87
N GLN A 55 17.42 37.26 -21.99
CA GLN A 55 17.43 38.07 -23.20
C GLN A 55 16.82 39.44 -22.90
N ASP A 56 17.59 40.48 -23.16
CA ASP A 56 17.19 41.88 -23.00
C ASP A 56 16.63 42.22 -21.60
N ASN A 57 17.17 41.56 -20.56
CA ASN A 57 16.76 41.71 -19.16
C ASN A 57 15.26 41.46 -18.90
N SER A 58 14.58 40.74 -19.79
CA SER A 58 13.14 40.52 -19.73
C SER A 58 12.71 39.31 -18.90
N ARG A 59 13.67 38.55 -18.34
CA ARG A 59 13.43 37.28 -17.63
C ARG A 59 12.33 37.35 -16.58
N SER A 60 12.35 38.36 -15.70
CA SER A 60 11.38 38.46 -14.60
C SER A 60 9.95 38.67 -15.10
N TRP A 61 9.78 39.55 -16.09
CA TRP A 61 8.48 39.80 -16.71
C TRP A 61 8.03 38.61 -17.57
N ALA A 62 8.95 37.99 -18.30
CA ALA A 62 8.68 36.80 -19.11
C ALA A 62 8.30 35.60 -18.24
N THR A 63 8.89 35.46 -17.06
CA THR A 63 8.53 34.42 -16.08
C THR A 63 7.10 34.61 -15.57
N ALA A 64 6.68 35.86 -15.32
CA ALA A 64 5.30 36.17 -14.95
C ALA A 64 4.32 35.86 -16.10
N VAL A 65 4.66 36.23 -17.34
CA VAL A 65 3.84 35.90 -18.52
C VAL A 65 3.75 34.39 -18.73
N PHE A 66 4.88 33.69 -18.70
CA PHE A 66 4.94 32.22 -18.77
C PHE A 66 4.02 31.58 -17.73
N THR A 67 4.10 32.07 -16.48
CA THR A 67 3.29 31.57 -15.37
C THR A 67 1.81 31.77 -15.59
N LYS A 68 1.41 32.96 -16.03
CA LYS A 68 0.01 33.26 -16.36
C LYS A 68 -0.52 32.33 -17.44
N LEU A 69 0.25 32.14 -18.52
CA LEU A 69 -0.16 31.37 -19.67
C LEU A 69 -0.32 29.88 -19.37
N PHE A 70 0.58 29.27 -18.58
CA PHE A 70 0.42 27.85 -18.23
C PHE A 70 -0.70 27.64 -17.20
N ILE A 71 -0.98 28.61 -16.32
CA ILE A 71 -2.11 28.55 -15.38
C ILE A 71 -3.44 28.64 -16.15
N ASP A 72 -3.57 29.58 -17.10
CA ASP A 72 -4.78 29.70 -17.92
C ASP A 72 -5.01 28.47 -18.80
N GLU A 73 -3.91 27.90 -19.31
CA GLU A 73 -3.93 26.62 -20.02
C GLU A 73 -4.45 25.49 -19.13
N ALA A 74 -3.98 25.40 -17.89
CA ALA A 74 -4.44 24.42 -16.91
C ALA A 74 -5.93 24.58 -16.55
N ILE A 75 -6.40 25.82 -16.34
CA ILE A 75 -7.82 26.10 -16.05
C ILE A 75 -8.72 25.56 -17.17
N ALA A 76 -8.33 25.78 -18.43
CA ALA A 76 -9.08 25.31 -19.60
C ALA A 76 -9.04 23.77 -19.78
N GLN A 77 -8.03 23.10 -19.21
CA GLN A 77 -7.83 21.65 -19.32
C GLN A 77 -8.53 20.86 -18.22
N LEU A 78 -8.84 21.48 -17.09
CA LEU A 78 -9.47 20.79 -15.96
C LEU A 78 -10.96 20.49 -16.23
N PRO A 79 -11.47 19.34 -15.77
CA PRO A 79 -12.90 19.01 -15.86
C PRO A 79 -13.74 19.91 -14.96
N GLU A 80 -15.05 20.00 -15.19
CA GLU A 80 -15.97 20.77 -14.33
C GLU A 80 -16.04 20.24 -12.90
N ALA A 81 -15.82 18.94 -12.70
CA ALA A 81 -15.77 18.31 -11.38
C ALA A 81 -14.60 18.81 -10.50
N ALA A 82 -13.57 19.44 -11.10
CA ALA A 82 -12.38 19.98 -10.40
C ALA A 82 -12.62 21.42 -9.90
N ALA A 83 -13.72 21.64 -9.18
CA ALA A 83 -14.18 22.97 -8.81
C ALA A 83 -13.20 23.69 -7.86
N GLU A 84 -12.58 22.95 -6.93
CA GLU A 84 -11.64 23.49 -5.95
C GLU A 84 -10.32 23.90 -6.61
N GLU A 85 -9.75 23.04 -7.46
CA GLU A 85 -8.50 23.30 -8.17
C GLU A 85 -8.63 24.44 -9.15
N LYS A 86 -9.75 24.50 -9.88
CA LYS A 86 -10.07 25.63 -10.76
C LYS A 86 -10.16 26.92 -9.98
N ALA A 87 -10.82 26.93 -8.81
CA ALA A 87 -10.91 28.13 -7.98
C ALA A 87 -9.52 28.62 -7.51
N LEU A 88 -8.64 27.71 -7.10
CA LEU A 88 -7.25 28.05 -6.72
C LEU A 88 -6.45 28.59 -7.90
N LEU A 89 -6.51 27.96 -9.08
CA LEU A 89 -5.80 28.42 -10.27
C LEU A 89 -6.35 29.76 -10.79
N ILE A 90 -7.66 29.98 -10.76
CA ILE A 90 -8.28 31.28 -11.10
C ILE A 90 -7.78 32.37 -10.15
N ARG A 91 -7.71 32.05 -8.85
CA ARG A 91 -7.17 32.97 -7.84
C ARG A 91 -5.70 33.32 -8.12
N LEU A 92 -4.86 32.33 -8.41
CA LEU A 92 -3.46 32.57 -8.81
C LEU A 92 -3.35 33.43 -10.06
N SER A 93 -4.11 33.10 -11.10
CA SER A 93 -4.14 33.81 -12.39
C SER A 93 -4.54 35.29 -12.19
N THR A 94 -5.54 35.54 -11.34
CA THR A 94 -6.04 36.88 -11.03
C THR A 94 -5.02 37.69 -10.24
N THR A 95 -4.45 37.13 -9.17
CA THR A 95 -3.44 37.82 -8.34
C THR A 95 -2.15 38.09 -9.12
N LEU A 96 -1.75 37.17 -10.01
CA LEU A 96 -0.61 37.38 -10.90
C LEU A 96 -0.88 38.51 -11.90
N THR A 97 -2.11 38.62 -12.41
CA THR A 97 -2.51 39.73 -13.29
C THR A 97 -2.39 41.07 -12.58
N GLN A 98 -2.88 41.16 -11.34
CA GLN A 98 -2.80 42.38 -10.53
C GLN A 98 -1.35 42.81 -10.28
N LEU A 99 -0.48 41.85 -9.95
CA LEU A 99 0.95 42.11 -9.77
C LEU A 99 1.65 42.51 -11.07
N TYR A 100 1.28 41.90 -12.20
CA TYR A 100 1.85 42.24 -13.50
C TYR A 100 1.44 43.64 -13.95
N GLU A 101 0.17 44.02 -13.76
CA GLU A 101 -0.36 45.31 -14.19
C GLU A 101 0.06 46.47 -13.29
N ASN A 102 0.11 46.24 -11.98
CA ASN A 102 0.45 47.28 -11.02
C ASN A 102 1.13 46.70 -9.77
N TRP A 103 2.40 46.32 -9.92
CA TRP A 103 3.21 45.77 -8.84
C TRP A 103 3.42 46.71 -7.64
N LYS A 104 3.09 48.02 -7.75
CA LYS A 104 3.29 49.01 -6.67
C LYS A 104 2.14 49.05 -5.67
N ASN A 105 0.99 48.48 -6.01
CA ASN A 105 -0.20 48.48 -5.16
C ASN A 105 -0.40 47.10 -4.52
N ASP A 106 -0.64 47.09 -3.20
CA ASP A 106 -0.96 45.88 -2.42
C ASP A 106 0.02 44.72 -2.63
N THR A 107 1.27 45.01 -2.95
CA THR A 107 2.30 44.04 -3.34
C THR A 107 2.50 42.96 -2.28
N THR A 108 2.67 43.36 -1.02
CA THR A 108 2.84 42.44 0.10
C THR A 108 1.64 41.52 0.26
N GLN A 109 0.42 42.05 0.17
CA GLN A 109 -0.81 41.27 0.27
C GLN A 109 -0.94 40.29 -0.91
N ASN A 110 -0.69 40.75 -2.13
CA ASN A 110 -0.79 39.94 -3.33
C ASN A 110 0.25 38.81 -3.35
N ILE A 111 1.48 39.07 -2.88
CA ILE A 111 2.51 38.04 -2.76
C ILE A 111 2.15 37.02 -1.69
N THR A 112 1.65 37.44 -0.52
CA THR A 112 1.13 36.51 0.50
C THR A 112 0.00 35.64 -0.06
N VAL A 113 -0.94 36.24 -0.79
CA VAL A 113 -2.04 35.49 -1.43
C VAL A 113 -1.52 34.50 -2.47
N LEU A 114 -0.52 34.85 -3.28
CA LEU A 114 0.10 33.92 -4.22
C LEU A 114 0.71 32.74 -3.49
N ILE A 115 1.52 32.98 -2.46
CA ILE A 115 2.21 31.95 -1.70
C ILE A 115 1.19 31.02 -1.03
N ASP A 116 0.21 31.56 -0.31
CA ASP A 116 -0.82 30.77 0.38
C ASP A 116 -1.65 29.93 -0.60
N THR A 117 -1.92 30.46 -1.80
CA THR A 117 -2.68 29.74 -2.82
C THR A 117 -1.84 28.64 -3.47
N ILE A 118 -0.54 28.88 -3.68
CA ILE A 118 0.43 27.86 -4.12
C ILE A 118 0.55 26.74 -3.07
N GLU A 119 0.65 27.09 -1.79
CA GLU A 119 0.71 26.10 -0.69
C GLU A 119 -0.51 25.18 -0.70
N LYS A 120 -1.70 25.76 -0.81
CA LYS A 120 -2.95 25.00 -0.92
C LYS A 120 -2.95 24.10 -2.16
N LEU A 121 -2.54 24.61 -3.31
CA LEU A 121 -2.50 23.85 -4.57
C LEU A 121 -1.49 22.69 -4.51
N ILE A 122 -0.34 22.90 -3.88
CA ILE A 122 0.69 21.87 -3.71
C ILE A 122 0.29 20.84 -2.65
N ALA A 123 -0.46 21.23 -1.62
CA ALA A 123 -0.97 20.32 -0.59
C ALA A 123 -2.02 19.32 -1.11
N LEU A 124 -2.67 19.59 -2.24
CA LEU A 124 -3.62 18.65 -2.84
C LEU A 124 -2.92 17.37 -3.32
N ASP A 125 -3.47 16.21 -2.97
CA ASP A 125 -2.90 14.90 -3.32
C ASP A 125 -2.72 14.72 -4.83
N LYS A 126 -3.70 15.15 -5.63
CA LYS A 126 -3.64 15.19 -7.09
C LYS A 126 -4.46 16.34 -7.65
N ILE A 127 -4.01 16.91 -8.77
CA ILE A 127 -4.82 17.81 -9.59
C ILE A 127 -5.45 16.96 -10.70
N PRO A 128 -6.79 16.95 -10.85
CA PRO A 128 -7.51 15.99 -11.69
C PRO A 128 -7.49 16.37 -13.19
N PHE A 129 -6.30 16.46 -13.77
CA PHE A 129 -6.16 16.56 -15.23
C PHE A 129 -6.65 15.27 -15.91
N THR A 130 -7.43 15.41 -16.96
CA THR A 130 -7.95 14.27 -17.74
C THR A 130 -6.85 13.59 -18.56
N ASP A 131 -5.82 14.32 -18.98
CA ASP A 131 -4.65 13.80 -19.71
C ASP A 131 -3.38 13.89 -18.84
N LYS A 132 -2.68 12.75 -18.71
CA LYS A 132 -1.41 12.66 -17.97
C LYS A 132 -0.29 13.51 -18.58
N LYS A 133 -0.31 13.74 -19.90
CA LYS A 133 0.65 14.65 -20.54
C LYS A 133 0.44 16.09 -20.08
N GLN A 134 -0.81 16.51 -19.90
CA GLN A 134 -1.15 17.83 -19.38
C GLN A 134 -0.69 18.00 -17.94
N TYR A 135 -0.93 17.00 -17.08
CA TYR A 135 -0.41 17.03 -15.71
C TYR A 135 1.12 17.08 -15.66
N LYS A 136 1.80 16.31 -16.50
CA LYS A 136 3.27 16.33 -16.60
C LYS A 136 3.78 17.72 -17.01
N SER A 137 3.18 18.31 -18.04
CA SER A 137 3.55 19.65 -18.50
C SER A 137 3.29 20.72 -17.43
N PHE A 138 2.20 20.58 -16.66
CA PHE A 138 1.91 21.45 -15.52
C PHE A 138 2.96 21.35 -14.40
N LEU A 139 3.38 20.13 -14.04
CA LEU A 139 4.43 19.90 -13.05
C LEU A 139 5.77 20.48 -13.51
N PHE A 140 6.15 20.26 -14.77
CA PHE A 140 7.42 20.73 -15.31
C PHE A 140 7.46 22.26 -15.40
N SER A 141 6.34 22.88 -15.79
CA SER A 141 6.19 24.34 -15.83
C SER A 141 6.31 24.95 -14.44
N SER A 142 5.64 24.34 -13.45
CA SER A 142 5.73 24.75 -12.04
C SER A 142 7.15 24.59 -11.50
N TYR A 143 7.83 23.49 -11.83
CA TYR A 143 9.20 23.25 -11.39
C TYR A 143 10.18 24.27 -11.97
N MET A 144 10.07 24.58 -13.27
CA MET A 144 10.90 25.60 -13.90
C MET A 144 10.66 26.98 -13.30
N LEU A 145 9.40 27.35 -13.05
CA LEU A 145 9.04 28.60 -12.36
C LEU A 145 9.80 28.72 -11.02
N PHE A 146 9.68 27.72 -10.15
CA PHE A 146 10.31 27.78 -8.84
C PHE A 146 11.84 27.76 -8.90
N HIS A 147 12.43 27.11 -9.91
CA HIS A 147 13.87 27.20 -10.16
C HIS A 147 14.31 28.60 -10.58
N ILE A 148 13.58 29.26 -11.49
CA ILE A 148 13.87 30.63 -11.91
C ILE A 148 13.77 31.57 -10.71
N ILE A 149 12.73 31.42 -9.86
CA ILE A 149 12.59 32.25 -8.66
C ILE A 149 13.74 31.99 -7.68
N ARG A 150 14.11 30.73 -7.45
CA ARG A 150 15.23 30.36 -6.56
C ARG A 150 16.55 30.98 -7.01
N LEU A 151 16.87 30.88 -8.30
CA LEU A 151 18.08 31.46 -8.87
C LEU A 151 18.04 32.99 -8.80
N SER A 152 16.89 33.60 -9.08
CA SER A 152 16.71 35.05 -8.96
C SER A 152 16.94 35.55 -7.53
N LEU A 153 16.46 34.83 -6.51
CA LEU A 153 16.68 35.19 -5.10
C LEU A 153 18.15 35.06 -4.68
N ASN A 154 18.90 34.15 -5.30
CA ASN A 154 20.33 33.96 -5.04
C ASN A 154 21.21 35.00 -5.75
N GLU A 155 20.76 35.59 -6.85
CA GLU A 155 21.45 36.68 -7.56
C GLU A 155 21.23 38.07 -6.95
N LEU A 156 20.30 38.22 -5.99
CA LEU A 156 20.04 39.51 -5.36
C LEU A 156 21.28 40.03 -4.62
N ASN A 157 21.77 41.19 -5.04
CA ASN A 157 22.81 41.90 -4.30
C ASN A 157 22.29 42.41 -2.94
N TRP A 158 23.18 42.72 -2.01
CA TRP A 158 22.81 43.11 -0.63
C TRP A 158 21.81 44.30 -0.58
N SER A 159 21.93 45.26 -1.50
CA SER A 159 21.01 46.41 -1.59
C SER A 159 19.60 46.02 -2.08
N MET A 160 19.50 45.08 -3.03
CA MET A 160 18.22 44.54 -3.49
C MET A 160 17.59 43.62 -2.46
N GLN A 161 18.39 42.85 -1.72
CA GLN A 161 17.90 42.05 -0.59
C GLN A 161 17.28 42.92 0.50
N MET A 162 17.91 44.06 0.83
CA MET A 162 17.36 45.03 1.80
C MET A 162 16.07 45.69 1.32
N MET A 163 15.91 45.95 0.02
CA MET A 163 14.67 46.51 -0.52
C MET A 163 13.55 45.45 -0.61
N ALA A 164 13.88 44.22 -0.97
CA ALA A 164 12.91 43.13 -1.05
C ALA A 164 12.45 42.65 0.35
N SER A 165 13.32 42.73 1.37
CA SER A 165 12.96 42.36 2.76
C SER A 165 11.90 43.26 3.40
N LEU A 166 11.67 44.45 2.85
CA LEU A 166 10.56 45.34 3.24
C LEU A 166 9.19 44.80 2.80
N ILE A 167 9.16 43.91 1.81
CA ILE A 167 7.94 43.39 1.19
C ILE A 167 7.76 41.90 1.52
N ILE A 168 8.85 41.12 1.59
CA ILE A 168 8.83 39.66 1.72
C ILE A 168 9.99 39.22 2.60
N ASP A 169 9.76 38.29 3.52
CA ASP A 169 10.86 37.57 4.19
C ASP A 169 11.57 36.65 3.17
N ILE A 170 12.75 37.07 2.72
CA ILE A 170 13.54 36.37 1.68
C ILE A 170 13.97 34.98 2.14
N GLU A 171 14.33 34.82 3.41
CA GLU A 171 14.77 33.53 3.94
C GLU A 171 13.59 32.56 4.06
N GLN A 172 12.44 33.06 4.53
CA GLN A 172 11.21 32.28 4.51
C GLN A 172 10.80 31.90 3.08
N MET A 173 10.95 32.82 2.12
CA MET A 173 10.63 32.56 0.71
C MET A 173 11.55 31.48 0.10
N LYS A 174 12.85 31.51 0.40
CA LYS A 174 13.78 30.45 -0.03
C LYS A 174 13.38 29.08 0.51
N LEU A 175 12.98 29.01 1.78
CA LEU A 175 12.49 27.77 2.41
C LEU A 175 11.21 27.28 1.74
N LYS A 176 10.23 28.16 1.50
CA LYS A 176 8.98 27.81 0.81
C LYS A 176 9.23 27.32 -0.62
N ILE A 177 10.10 27.98 -1.38
CA ILE A 177 10.47 27.54 -2.74
C ILE A 177 11.17 26.17 -2.72
N ALA A 178 12.09 25.93 -1.78
CA ALA A 178 12.73 24.63 -1.63
C ALA A 178 11.69 23.53 -1.34
N HIS A 179 10.72 23.82 -0.45
CA HIS A 179 9.60 22.93 -0.15
C HIS A 179 8.73 22.65 -1.39
N PHE A 180 8.41 23.69 -2.19
CA PHE A 180 7.62 23.51 -3.41
C PHE A 180 8.34 22.66 -4.46
N LEU A 181 9.65 22.87 -4.64
CA LEU A 181 10.46 22.05 -5.54
C LEU A 181 10.49 20.58 -5.09
N GLU A 182 10.67 20.31 -3.79
CA GLU A 182 10.63 18.96 -3.22
C GLU A 182 9.27 18.30 -3.45
N LYS A 183 8.17 19.01 -3.16
CA LYS A 183 6.81 18.48 -3.38
C LYS A 183 6.51 18.18 -4.84
N ILE A 184 7.05 18.97 -5.77
CA ILE A 184 6.90 18.71 -7.21
C ILE A 184 7.73 17.49 -7.64
N GLU A 185 8.94 17.30 -7.10
CA GLU A 185 9.75 16.09 -7.32
C GLU A 185 9.03 14.84 -6.78
N GLU A 186 8.43 14.92 -5.59
CA GLU A 186 7.59 13.84 -5.04
C GLU A 186 6.41 13.50 -5.97
N LYS A 187 5.70 14.53 -6.49
CA LYS A 187 4.56 14.34 -7.40
C LYS A 187 4.97 13.77 -8.77
N GLU A 188 6.11 14.18 -9.31
CA GLU A 188 6.67 13.57 -10.54
C GLU A 188 7.06 12.12 -10.29
N HIS A 189 7.71 11.81 -9.15
CA HIS A 189 8.07 10.44 -8.81
C HIS A 189 6.83 9.54 -8.70
N LEU A 190 5.76 10.02 -8.07
CA LEU A 190 4.48 9.30 -8.02
C LEU A 190 3.87 9.09 -9.42
N LEU A 191 3.98 10.08 -10.31
CA LEU A 191 3.53 9.96 -11.71
C LEU A 191 4.41 8.98 -12.52
N GLY A 192 5.72 8.96 -12.25
CA GLY A 192 6.71 8.05 -12.82
C GLY A 192 6.50 6.62 -12.34
N GLU A 193 6.18 6.42 -11.06
CA GLU A 193 5.75 5.13 -10.51
C GLU A 193 4.46 4.66 -11.19
N GLU A 194 3.44 5.51 -11.29
CA GLU A 194 2.19 5.17 -12.01
C GLU A 194 2.43 4.87 -13.50
N ARG A 195 3.41 5.51 -14.15
CA ARG A 195 3.79 5.23 -15.54
C ARG A 195 4.65 3.96 -15.67
N GLN A 196 5.54 3.65 -14.75
CA GLN A 196 6.27 2.37 -14.72
C GLN A 196 5.33 1.21 -14.41
N LEU A 197 4.26 1.45 -13.65
CA LEU A 197 3.13 0.55 -13.46
C LEU A 197 2.31 0.33 -14.74
N GLU A 198 2.15 1.36 -15.60
CA GLU A 198 1.41 1.26 -16.88
C GLU A 198 2.27 0.84 -18.08
N THR A 199 3.58 1.07 -18.04
CA THR A 199 4.54 0.71 -19.12
C THR A 199 5.30 -0.57 -18.79
N GLY A 200 5.32 -0.98 -17.52
CA GLY A 200 5.55 -2.36 -17.09
C GLY A 200 4.36 -3.28 -17.38
N VAL A 201 3.27 -2.75 -17.94
CA VAL A 201 2.39 -3.49 -18.84
C VAL A 201 3.12 -3.61 -20.18
N ASP A 202 4.21 -4.38 -20.19
CA ASP A 202 4.41 -5.20 -21.37
C ASP A 202 3.12 -6.01 -21.51
N LYS A 203 2.52 -5.99 -22.69
CA LYS A 203 1.23 -6.65 -22.98
C LYS A 203 1.36 -8.19 -22.99
N THR A 204 2.24 -8.70 -22.15
CA THR A 204 2.68 -10.07 -21.99
C THR A 204 2.57 -10.57 -20.55
N ASP A 205 2.24 -9.73 -19.56
CA ASP A 205 2.08 -10.21 -18.18
C ASP A 205 0.66 -10.70 -17.89
N LYS A 206 0.53 -12.02 -17.74
CA LYS A 206 -0.72 -12.78 -17.60
C LYS A 206 -1.34 -12.70 -16.19
N ASP A 207 -0.89 -11.80 -15.32
CA ASP A 207 -1.32 -11.74 -13.92
C ASP A 207 -2.36 -10.62 -13.67
N PRO A 208 -3.66 -10.95 -13.62
CA PRO A 208 -4.72 -9.97 -13.36
C PRO A 208 -4.62 -9.31 -11.97
N LEU A 209 -3.85 -9.89 -11.03
CA LEU A 209 -3.72 -9.40 -9.66
C LEU A 209 -2.58 -8.39 -9.47
N ASN A 210 -1.79 -8.10 -10.51
CA ASN A 210 -0.59 -7.28 -10.39
C ASN A 210 -0.88 -5.89 -9.79
N SER A 211 -1.98 -5.25 -10.21
CA SER A 211 -2.42 -3.97 -9.68
C SER A 211 -2.64 -4.03 -8.16
N ILE A 212 -3.34 -5.05 -7.67
CA ILE A 212 -3.63 -5.22 -6.24
C ILE A 212 -2.34 -5.47 -5.46
N LYS A 213 -1.46 -6.34 -5.97
CA LYS A 213 -0.17 -6.66 -5.36
C LYS A 213 0.68 -5.40 -5.18
N ILE A 214 0.70 -4.49 -6.15
CA ILE A 214 1.51 -3.28 -6.07
C ILE A 214 0.96 -2.30 -5.01
N TYR A 215 -0.36 -2.11 -4.94
CA TYR A 215 -0.95 -1.25 -3.91
C TYR A 215 -0.79 -1.83 -2.50
N LEU A 216 -0.93 -3.16 -2.36
CA LEU A 216 -0.63 -3.85 -1.10
C LEU A 216 0.84 -3.67 -0.69
N ASN A 217 1.78 -3.87 -1.61
CA ASN A 217 3.21 -3.63 -1.35
C ASN A 217 3.48 -2.17 -0.92
N LYS A 218 2.77 -1.19 -1.49
CA LYS A 218 2.89 0.21 -1.08
C LYS A 218 2.36 0.45 0.33
N ARG A 219 1.22 -0.13 0.70
CA ARG A 219 0.66 -0.07 2.06
C ARG A 219 1.63 -0.68 3.06
N TYR A 220 2.12 -1.88 2.76
CA TYR A 220 3.10 -2.61 3.55
C TYR A 220 4.39 -1.83 3.76
N PHE A 221 4.94 -1.25 2.71
CA PHE A 221 6.11 -0.39 2.81
C PHE A 221 5.85 0.85 3.67
N LYS A 222 4.64 1.45 3.59
CA LYS A 222 4.25 2.58 4.44
C LYS A 222 4.24 2.19 5.92
N VAL A 223 3.71 1.02 6.28
CA VAL A 223 3.74 0.51 7.66
C VAL A 223 5.18 0.31 8.14
N LEU A 224 6.02 -0.31 7.31
CA LEU A 224 7.44 -0.51 7.63
C LEU A 224 8.22 0.81 7.80
N SER A 225 7.89 1.83 6.99
CA SER A 225 8.60 3.12 6.94
C SER A 225 8.05 4.20 7.88
N GLN A 226 6.99 3.94 8.64
CA GLN A 226 6.48 4.84 9.70
C GLN A 226 7.47 5.07 10.85
N THR A 227 8.63 4.41 10.83
CA THR A 227 9.73 4.64 11.74
C THR A 227 10.68 5.71 11.18
N PRO A 228 10.75 6.93 11.77
CA PRO A 228 11.62 7.99 11.25
C PRO A 228 13.09 7.56 11.23
N LEU A 229 13.74 7.76 10.08
CA LEU A 229 15.18 7.60 9.93
C LEU A 229 15.87 8.63 10.84
N LEU A 230 16.78 8.15 11.70
CA LEU A 230 17.50 9.02 12.63
C LEU A 230 18.63 9.69 11.85
N ARG A 231 18.56 11.03 11.80
CA ARG A 231 19.46 12.00 11.15
C ARG A 231 19.27 12.18 9.63
N ASP A 232 18.40 13.13 9.29
CA ASP A 232 18.88 14.25 8.47
C ASP A 232 19.64 15.23 9.39
N PRO A 233 20.66 15.97 8.88
CA PRO A 233 21.44 16.88 9.70
C PRO A 233 20.53 17.94 10.33
N PRO A 234 20.72 18.32 11.61
CA PRO A 234 19.98 19.43 12.18
C PRO A 234 20.42 20.71 11.46
N GLN A 235 19.59 21.21 10.55
CA GLN A 235 19.62 22.63 10.26
C GLN A 235 19.21 23.34 11.54
N THR A 236 20.16 24.10 12.07
CA THR A 236 20.01 25.05 13.17
C THR A 236 18.71 25.84 13.05
N SER A 237 17.76 25.61 13.95
CA SER A 237 16.97 26.70 14.50
C SER A 237 16.46 26.37 15.90
N MET A 238 16.58 27.37 16.76
CA MET A 238 16.21 27.40 18.16
C MET A 238 14.69 27.53 18.35
N LEU A 239 14.23 27.06 19.52
CA LEU A 239 13.01 27.47 20.25
C LEU A 239 11.65 27.05 19.64
N TYR A 240 11.09 25.91 20.08
CA TYR A 240 10.02 25.80 21.09
C TYR A 240 9.82 24.32 21.49
N PRO A 241 9.41 24.01 22.74
CA PRO A 241 9.34 22.65 23.24
C PRO A 241 7.91 22.08 23.13
N MET A 242 7.72 21.12 22.24
CA MET A 242 6.72 20.07 22.44
C MET A 242 7.28 18.77 21.85
N GLU A 243 8.30 18.23 22.54
CA GLU A 243 8.77 16.88 22.30
C GLU A 243 7.65 15.89 22.65
N ILE A 244 6.80 15.57 21.69
CA ILE A 244 6.27 14.20 21.62
C ILE A 244 7.51 13.36 21.27
N LYS A 245 8.19 12.84 22.28
CA LYS A 245 9.25 11.85 22.12
C LYS A 245 8.66 10.67 21.35
N SER A 246 8.79 10.67 20.02
CA SER A 246 8.49 9.50 19.21
C SER A 246 9.40 8.38 19.73
N LYS A 247 8.81 7.37 20.38
CA LYS A 247 9.56 6.20 20.85
C LYS A 247 10.41 5.71 19.69
N LYS A 248 11.73 5.63 19.90
CA LYS A 248 12.68 5.05 18.94
C LYS A 248 12.25 3.61 18.68
N LYS A 249 11.46 3.37 17.63
CA LYS A 249 11.07 2.01 17.25
C LYS A 249 12.24 1.30 16.60
N GLY A 250 12.51 0.08 17.05
CA GLY A 250 13.53 -0.79 16.44
C GLY A 250 13.05 -1.42 15.14
N ILE A 251 13.98 -1.89 14.31
CA ILE A 251 13.68 -2.62 13.07
C ILE A 251 12.84 -3.88 13.33
N LEU A 252 13.06 -4.56 14.46
CA LEU A 252 12.28 -5.74 14.85
C LEU A 252 10.82 -5.40 15.17
N GLU A 253 10.57 -4.26 15.83
CA GLU A 253 9.21 -3.77 16.07
C GLU A 253 8.53 -3.36 14.76
N SER A 254 9.28 -2.73 13.85
CA SER A 254 8.78 -2.33 12.52
C SER A 254 8.42 -3.56 11.66
N LEU A 255 9.21 -4.63 11.74
CA LEU A 255 8.93 -5.90 11.05
C LEU A 255 7.73 -6.63 11.66
N ALA A 256 7.56 -6.60 12.99
CA ALA A 256 6.38 -7.16 13.65
C ALA A 256 5.09 -6.42 13.26
N GLU A 257 5.14 -5.08 13.14
CA GLU A 257 4.01 -4.28 12.65
C GLU A 257 3.70 -4.56 11.18
N PHE A 258 4.75 -4.75 10.37
CA PHE A 258 4.60 -5.16 8.98
C PHE A 258 3.93 -6.54 8.86
N GLU A 259 4.38 -7.53 9.62
CA GLU A 259 3.76 -8.87 9.68
C GLU A 259 2.29 -8.79 10.12
N ALA A 260 2.00 -8.00 11.15
CA ALA A 260 0.64 -7.83 11.67
C ALA A 260 -0.31 -7.18 10.64
N ASP A 261 0.18 -6.25 9.80
CA ASP A 261 -0.64 -5.67 8.74
C ASP A 261 -0.88 -6.65 7.58
N ILE A 262 0.11 -7.48 7.23
CA ILE A 262 -0.10 -8.58 6.25
C ILE A 262 -1.18 -9.53 6.78
N GLU A 263 -1.07 -9.97 8.03
CA GLU A 263 -2.06 -10.87 8.66
C GLU A 263 -3.45 -10.27 8.65
N ARG A 264 -3.57 -9.00 9.04
CA ARG A 264 -4.83 -8.26 9.01
C ARG A 264 -5.45 -8.25 7.61
N VAL A 265 -4.65 -8.09 6.56
CA VAL A 265 -5.14 -8.15 5.17
C VAL A 265 -5.53 -9.57 4.79
N SER A 266 -4.71 -10.59 5.09
CA SER A 266 -5.02 -11.99 4.83
C SER A 266 -6.36 -12.40 5.46
N SER A 267 -6.57 -12.12 6.75
CA SER A 267 -7.85 -12.38 7.41
C SER A 267 -9.01 -11.62 6.77
N GLY A 268 -8.77 -10.39 6.30
CA GLY A 268 -9.78 -9.61 5.56
C GLY A 268 -10.20 -10.29 4.26
N ILE A 269 -9.23 -10.78 3.48
CA ILE A 269 -9.46 -11.49 2.22
C ILE A 269 -10.16 -12.83 2.47
N GLU A 270 -9.73 -13.59 3.48
CA GLU A 270 -10.33 -14.88 3.85
C GLU A 270 -11.83 -14.72 4.19
N ASN A 271 -12.17 -13.74 5.05
CA ASN A 271 -13.57 -13.46 5.38
C ASN A 271 -14.37 -13.01 4.14
N LEU A 272 -13.77 -12.28 3.20
CA LEU A 272 -14.44 -11.88 1.97
C LEU A 272 -14.74 -13.07 1.07
N ILE A 273 -13.81 -14.02 0.96
CA ILE A 273 -14.00 -15.27 0.20
C ILE A 273 -15.19 -16.03 0.79
N GLU A 274 -15.23 -16.21 2.11
CA GLU A 274 -16.33 -16.90 2.80
C GLU A 274 -17.68 -16.21 2.55
N LEU A 275 -17.73 -14.88 2.70
CA LEU A 275 -18.97 -14.13 2.49
C LEU A 275 -19.43 -14.12 1.04
N LYS A 276 -18.53 -13.97 0.06
CA LYS A 276 -18.86 -14.02 -1.37
C LYS A 276 -19.32 -15.42 -1.79
N SER A 277 -18.72 -16.48 -1.25
CA SER A 277 -19.16 -17.86 -1.48
C SER A 277 -20.58 -18.09 -0.95
N ASN A 278 -20.84 -17.68 0.29
CA ASN A 278 -22.17 -17.77 0.90
C ASN A 278 -23.22 -16.94 0.14
N LYS A 279 -22.83 -15.76 -0.38
CA LYS A 279 -23.70 -14.93 -1.23
C LYS A 279 -24.08 -15.67 -2.51
N ALA A 280 -23.12 -16.26 -3.22
CA ALA A 280 -23.37 -17.03 -4.44
C ALA A 280 -24.30 -18.23 -4.20
N GLU A 281 -24.17 -18.90 -3.05
CA GLU A 281 -25.08 -20.00 -2.66
C GLU A 281 -26.52 -19.50 -2.44
N ILE A 282 -26.71 -18.36 -1.77
CA ILE A 282 -28.04 -17.75 -1.57
C ILE A 282 -28.64 -17.31 -2.90
N GLU A 283 -27.85 -16.72 -3.80
CA GLU A 283 -28.29 -16.31 -5.14
C GLU A 283 -28.76 -17.53 -5.97
N ALA A 284 -28.01 -18.63 -5.93
CA ALA A 284 -28.41 -19.88 -6.58
C ALA A 284 -29.72 -20.45 -6.00
N LYS A 285 -29.90 -20.39 -4.67
CA LYS A 285 -31.16 -20.77 -4.01
C LYS A 285 -32.32 -19.90 -4.47
N ILE A 286 -32.13 -18.57 -4.53
CA ILE A 286 -33.14 -17.63 -5.03
C ILE A 286 -33.50 -17.95 -6.49
N GLU A 287 -32.52 -18.26 -7.34
CA GLU A 287 -32.77 -18.64 -8.73
C GLU A 287 -33.63 -19.91 -8.83
N HIS A 288 -33.33 -20.94 -8.03
CA HIS A 288 -34.14 -22.16 -7.96
C HIS A 288 -35.58 -21.89 -7.51
N ILE A 289 -35.78 -21.07 -6.48
CA ILE A 289 -37.14 -20.74 -6.02
C ILE A 289 -37.88 -19.87 -7.05
N ASN A 290 -37.20 -18.96 -7.76
CA ASN A 290 -37.80 -18.19 -8.85
C ASN A 290 -38.20 -19.06 -10.05
N LYS A 291 -37.43 -20.10 -10.36
CA LYS A 291 -37.83 -21.14 -11.33
C LYS A 291 -39.10 -21.86 -10.88
N LEU A 292 -39.22 -22.17 -9.59
CA LEU A 292 -40.44 -22.77 -9.03
C LEU A 292 -41.64 -21.82 -9.12
N ILE A 293 -41.47 -20.53 -8.80
CA ILE A 293 -42.51 -19.50 -8.95
C ILE A 293 -43.01 -19.45 -10.40
N SER A 294 -42.07 -19.39 -11.35
CA SER A 294 -42.39 -19.33 -12.78
C SER A 294 -43.17 -20.58 -13.21
N ALA A 295 -42.73 -21.77 -12.77
CA ALA A 295 -43.44 -23.02 -13.04
C ALA A 295 -44.85 -23.05 -12.44
N ILE A 296 -45.05 -22.51 -11.23
CA ILE A 296 -46.38 -22.38 -10.60
C ILE A 296 -47.27 -21.47 -11.45
N GLN A 297 -46.77 -20.29 -11.84
CA GLN A 297 -47.51 -19.32 -12.64
C GLN A 297 -47.89 -19.87 -14.02
N ASP A 298 -46.95 -20.56 -14.69
CA ASP A 298 -47.20 -21.19 -15.98
C ASP A 298 -48.21 -22.32 -15.87
N ASN A 299 -48.16 -23.12 -14.80
CA ASN A 299 -49.15 -24.15 -14.55
C ASN A 299 -50.55 -23.56 -14.29
N ASP A 300 -50.64 -22.42 -13.60
CA ASP A 300 -51.90 -21.74 -13.33
C ASP A 300 -52.52 -21.08 -14.58
N ARG A 301 -51.70 -20.62 -15.51
CA ARG A 301 -52.14 -20.04 -16.80
C ARG A 301 -52.64 -21.08 -17.82
N LYS A 302 -52.34 -22.37 -17.63
CA LYS A 302 -52.76 -23.43 -18.55
C LYS A 302 -54.27 -23.63 -18.54
N ILE A 303 -54.88 -23.47 -19.72
CA ILE A 303 -56.31 -23.72 -19.96
C ILE A 303 -56.59 -25.23 -20.01
N THR A 304 -55.69 -26.00 -20.64
CA THR A 304 -55.74 -27.47 -20.74
C THR A 304 -54.42 -28.08 -20.25
N GLY A 305 -54.47 -29.24 -19.60
CA GLY A 305 -53.25 -29.93 -19.10
C GLY A 305 -52.63 -29.29 -17.85
N ARG A 306 -53.42 -28.57 -17.05
CA ARG A 306 -53.01 -28.06 -15.73
C ARG A 306 -52.78 -29.22 -14.77
N LYS A 307 -51.62 -29.23 -14.12
CA LYS A 307 -51.25 -30.27 -13.16
C LYS A 307 -51.90 -30.01 -11.78
N TYR A 308 -52.35 -31.08 -11.13
CA TYR A 308 -52.71 -31.08 -9.72
C TYR A 308 -51.46 -31.00 -8.84
N PHE A 309 -51.62 -30.69 -7.56
CA PHE A 309 -50.51 -30.41 -6.64
C PHE A 309 -49.47 -31.54 -6.63
N LEU A 310 -49.89 -32.80 -6.46
CA LEU A 310 -48.98 -33.95 -6.42
C LEU A 310 -48.25 -34.19 -7.75
N ASP A 311 -48.95 -34.06 -8.88
CA ASP A 311 -48.36 -34.14 -10.23
C ASP A 311 -47.40 -32.97 -10.52
N PHE A 312 -47.70 -31.81 -9.95
CA PHE A 312 -46.90 -30.61 -10.10
C PHE A 312 -45.58 -30.73 -9.33
N ILE A 313 -45.62 -31.09 -8.04
CA ILE A 313 -44.43 -31.24 -7.20
C ILE A 313 -43.57 -32.43 -7.64
N SER A 314 -44.18 -33.53 -8.12
CA SER A 314 -43.41 -34.66 -8.65
C SER A 314 -42.64 -34.28 -9.91
N SER A 315 -43.24 -33.49 -10.79
CA SER A 315 -42.57 -32.98 -11.99
C SER A 315 -41.53 -31.87 -11.76
N HIS A 316 -41.48 -31.30 -10.56
CA HIS A 316 -40.48 -30.29 -10.15
C HIS A 316 -39.83 -30.66 -8.80
N SER A 317 -39.58 -31.96 -8.59
CA SER A 317 -39.17 -32.53 -7.30
C SER A 317 -37.94 -31.86 -6.69
N GLN A 318 -36.93 -31.55 -7.51
CA GLN A 318 -35.69 -30.90 -7.07
C GLN A 318 -35.91 -29.45 -6.61
N LEU A 319 -36.79 -28.71 -7.29
CA LEU A 319 -37.14 -27.33 -6.90
C LEU A 319 -37.98 -27.32 -5.61
N TYR A 320 -38.88 -28.29 -5.47
CA TYR A 320 -39.69 -28.48 -4.26
C TYR A 320 -38.84 -28.92 -3.06
N ALA A 321 -37.86 -29.80 -3.25
CA ALA A 321 -36.89 -30.18 -2.22
C ALA A 321 -36.09 -28.96 -1.74
N THR A 322 -35.58 -28.14 -2.68
CA THR A 322 -34.86 -26.89 -2.37
C THR A 322 -35.72 -25.93 -1.53
N LEU A 323 -37.02 -25.80 -1.83
CA LEU A 323 -37.95 -25.00 -1.03
C LEU A 323 -38.08 -25.53 0.41
N LEU A 324 -38.25 -26.85 0.57
CA LEU A 324 -38.41 -27.46 1.89
C LEU A 324 -37.13 -27.35 2.73
N GLU A 325 -35.95 -27.44 2.13
CA GLU A 325 -34.67 -27.29 2.83
C GLU A 325 -34.43 -25.85 3.31
N ASN A 326 -34.89 -24.85 2.57
CA ASN A 326 -34.66 -23.43 2.85
C ASN A 326 -35.82 -22.75 3.60
N THR A 327 -36.78 -23.52 4.11
CA THR A 327 -37.92 -22.98 4.88
C THR A 327 -38.10 -23.76 6.17
N GLU A 328 -38.31 -23.05 7.27
CA GLU A 328 -38.56 -23.60 8.60
C GLU A 328 -39.84 -23.02 9.21
N GLY A 329 -40.43 -23.74 10.17
CA GLY A 329 -41.58 -23.25 10.95
C GLY A 329 -42.97 -23.73 10.51
N ALA A 330 -43.99 -23.07 11.04
CA ALA A 330 -45.39 -23.53 10.98
C ALA A 330 -45.94 -23.64 9.55
N ALA A 331 -45.52 -22.78 8.62
CA ALA A 331 -45.98 -22.81 7.24
C ALA A 331 -45.53 -24.08 6.49
N LYS A 332 -44.30 -24.57 6.76
CA LYS A 332 -43.79 -25.83 6.19
C LYS A 332 -44.55 -27.03 6.74
N LEU A 333 -44.80 -27.05 8.05
CA LEU A 333 -45.57 -28.12 8.70
C LEU A 333 -47.00 -28.18 8.17
N GLN A 334 -47.65 -27.02 8.00
CA GLN A 334 -48.99 -26.95 7.41
C GLN A 334 -49.04 -27.49 5.98
N LEU A 335 -48.02 -27.21 5.15
CA LEU A 335 -47.97 -27.75 3.79
C LEU A 335 -47.77 -29.27 3.78
N LEU A 336 -46.90 -29.79 4.65
CA LEU A 336 -46.64 -31.23 4.75
C LEU A 336 -47.85 -32.00 5.29
N GLU A 337 -48.52 -31.48 6.32
CA GLU A 337 -49.76 -32.06 6.87
C GLU A 337 -50.88 -32.09 5.81
N LYS A 338 -51.02 -31.01 5.04
CA LYS A 338 -52.00 -30.94 3.95
C LYS A 338 -51.66 -31.87 2.78
N LYS A 339 -50.36 -32.05 2.48
CA LYS A 339 -49.90 -33.04 1.50
C LYS A 339 -50.27 -34.46 1.94
N GLU A 340 -50.02 -34.80 3.20
CA GLU A 340 -50.34 -36.12 3.76
C GLU A 340 -51.86 -36.36 3.77
N GLN A 341 -52.67 -35.36 4.12
CA GLN A 341 -54.14 -35.42 4.01
C GLN A 341 -54.60 -35.69 2.57
N LEU A 342 -53.92 -35.11 1.58
CA LEU A 342 -54.22 -35.33 0.16
C LEU A 342 -53.78 -36.71 -0.33
N GLU A 343 -52.61 -37.20 0.09
CA GLU A 343 -52.11 -38.55 -0.23
C GLU A 343 -53.04 -39.63 0.35
N ASN A 344 -53.40 -39.52 1.63
CA ASN A 344 -54.29 -40.45 2.32
C ASN A 344 -55.71 -40.47 1.71
N ALA A 345 -56.22 -39.31 1.27
CA ALA A 345 -57.53 -39.23 0.61
C ALA A 345 -57.56 -39.87 -0.79
N ILE A 346 -56.40 -40.01 -1.44
CA ILE A 346 -56.27 -40.70 -2.73
C ILE A 346 -56.12 -42.22 -2.52
N GLU A 347 -55.44 -42.65 -1.45
CA GLU A 347 -55.20 -44.07 -1.14
C GLU A 347 -56.40 -44.77 -0.48
N SER A 348 -57.32 -44.04 0.17
CA SER A 348 -58.48 -44.61 0.86
C SER A 348 -59.82 -43.94 0.44
N PRO A 349 -60.49 -44.46 -0.61
CA PRO A 349 -61.73 -43.88 -1.13
C PRO A 349 -62.96 -43.99 -0.19
N ASP A 350 -62.87 -44.75 0.90
CA ASP A 350 -64.03 -45.23 1.69
C ASP A 350 -64.37 -44.40 2.96
N LEU A 351 -63.80 -43.20 3.13
CA LEU A 351 -64.18 -42.31 4.24
C LEU A 351 -65.25 -41.28 3.85
N SER A 352 -66.28 -41.26 4.69
CA SER A 352 -67.62 -40.68 4.56
C SER A 352 -67.77 -39.27 3.95
N SER A 353 -68.98 -39.10 3.39
CA SER A 353 -69.70 -37.98 2.74
C SER A 353 -69.48 -36.51 3.16
N GLY A 354 -68.52 -36.18 4.02
CA GLY A 354 -68.10 -34.80 4.29
C GLY A 354 -66.89 -34.32 3.47
N VAL A 355 -66.09 -35.26 2.93
CA VAL A 355 -64.79 -34.96 2.28
C VAL A 355 -64.83 -35.08 0.75
N VAL A 356 -65.95 -35.55 0.18
CA VAL A 356 -66.14 -35.82 -1.25
C VAL A 356 -66.13 -34.54 -2.13
N ASN A 357 -66.16 -33.35 -1.53
CA ASN A 357 -65.95 -32.08 -2.24
C ASN A 357 -64.48 -31.83 -2.65
N GLY A 358 -63.53 -32.70 -2.24
CA GLY A 358 -62.09 -32.46 -2.34
C GLY A 358 -61.36 -33.00 -3.58
N LEU A 359 -61.98 -33.87 -4.39
CA LEU A 359 -61.30 -34.55 -5.51
C LEU A 359 -61.85 -34.04 -6.86
N SER A 360 -61.04 -33.22 -7.55
CA SER A 360 -61.31 -32.42 -8.76
C SER A 360 -61.54 -33.25 -10.06
N TRP A 361 -62.31 -34.34 -10.01
CA TRP A 361 -62.61 -35.16 -11.19
C TRP A 361 -63.95 -34.80 -11.87
N VAL A 362 -64.80 -33.96 -11.25
CA VAL A 362 -66.15 -33.60 -11.79
C VAL A 362 -66.20 -32.18 -12.39
N ALA A 363 -65.13 -31.71 -13.02
CA ALA A 363 -65.06 -30.43 -13.74
C ALA A 363 -64.80 -30.64 -15.25
N SER A 364 -65.56 -31.57 -15.82
CA SER A 364 -65.68 -31.92 -17.25
C SER A 364 -66.18 -30.70 -18.09
N PRO A 365 -65.74 -30.53 -19.36
CA PRO A 365 -65.99 -29.48 -20.39
C PRO A 365 -66.47 -28.06 -20.06
N LEU A 366 -67.42 -27.87 -19.13
CA LEU A 366 -67.93 -26.59 -18.65
C LEU A 366 -66.85 -25.67 -18.09
N THR A 367 -65.89 -26.20 -17.32
CA THR A 367 -64.80 -25.39 -16.75
C THR A 367 -63.79 -24.96 -17.82
N ILE A 368 -63.62 -25.76 -18.87
CA ILE A 368 -62.78 -25.44 -20.03
C ILE A 368 -63.46 -24.35 -20.89
N ALA A 369 -64.76 -24.50 -21.15
CA ALA A 369 -65.56 -23.52 -21.88
C ALA A 369 -65.66 -22.17 -21.14
N TYR A 370 -65.84 -22.20 -19.82
CA TYR A 370 -65.83 -21.00 -18.97
C TYR A 370 -64.47 -20.28 -19.00
N ARG A 371 -63.35 -20.99 -18.90
CA ARG A 371 -62.00 -20.40 -18.91
C ARG A 371 -61.56 -19.88 -20.27
N THR A 372 -62.11 -20.39 -21.37
CA THR A 372 -61.81 -19.89 -22.72
C THR A 372 -62.61 -18.63 -23.06
N ALA A 373 -63.81 -18.47 -22.50
CA ALA A 373 -64.70 -17.36 -22.83
C ALA A 373 -64.56 -16.11 -21.91
N THR A 374 -63.89 -16.23 -20.76
CA THR A 374 -63.93 -15.17 -19.71
C THR A 374 -62.57 -14.50 -19.51
N PRO A 375 -62.46 -13.15 -19.51
CA PRO A 375 -61.21 -12.43 -19.24
C PRO A 375 -60.58 -12.74 -17.87
N GLN A 376 -59.25 -12.71 -17.79
CA GLN A 376 -58.46 -13.11 -16.60
C GLN A 376 -58.96 -12.49 -15.27
N MET A 377 -59.32 -11.21 -15.28
CA MET A 377 -59.82 -10.49 -14.09
C MET A 377 -61.09 -11.10 -13.48
N ILE A 378 -61.94 -11.76 -14.28
CA ILE A 378 -63.20 -12.37 -13.80
C ILE A 378 -62.95 -13.81 -13.33
N GLN A 379 -61.93 -14.48 -13.89
CA GLN A 379 -61.51 -15.81 -13.43
C GLN A 379 -60.94 -15.76 -12.00
N ASP A 380 -60.17 -14.71 -11.68
CA ASP A 380 -59.59 -14.52 -10.35
C ASP A 380 -60.68 -14.30 -9.27
N VAL A 381 -61.72 -13.52 -9.58
CA VAL A 381 -62.85 -13.25 -8.68
C VAL A 381 -63.69 -14.51 -8.40
N PHE A 382 -63.89 -15.37 -9.41
CA PHE A 382 -64.61 -16.64 -9.24
C PHE A 382 -63.81 -17.70 -8.48
N SER A 383 -62.48 -17.67 -8.58
CA SER A 383 -61.61 -18.58 -7.82
C SER A 383 -61.60 -18.27 -6.31
N ALA A 384 -61.92 -17.03 -5.92
CA ALA A 384 -62.02 -16.60 -4.52
C ALA A 384 -63.37 -16.94 -3.84
N THR A 385 -64.38 -17.40 -4.59
CA THR A 385 -65.77 -17.61 -4.12
C THR A 385 -66.21 -19.08 -4.10
N LEU A 386 -65.39 -20.01 -4.60
CA LEU A 386 -65.64 -21.46 -4.53
C LEU A 386 -65.09 -22.05 -3.22
N PRO A 387 -65.71 -23.13 -2.66
CA PRO A 387 -65.14 -23.85 -1.54
C PRO A 387 -63.74 -24.37 -1.92
N ALA A 388 -62.74 -24.09 -1.07
CA ALA A 388 -61.38 -24.52 -1.35
C ALA A 388 -61.30 -26.06 -1.35
N THR A 389 -60.92 -26.65 -2.49
CA THR A 389 -60.58 -28.07 -2.55
C THR A 389 -59.23 -28.31 -1.86
N LEU A 390 -59.00 -29.51 -1.32
CA LEU A 390 -57.71 -29.87 -0.71
C LEU A 390 -56.51 -29.61 -1.65
N ASP A 391 -56.68 -29.82 -2.96
CA ASP A 391 -55.68 -29.45 -3.99
C ASP A 391 -55.44 -27.93 -4.08
N SER A 392 -56.50 -27.13 -4.05
CA SER A 392 -56.41 -25.67 -4.08
C SER A 392 -55.75 -25.10 -2.81
N ASP A 393 -56.05 -25.70 -1.66
CA ASP A 393 -55.41 -25.37 -0.38
C ASP A 393 -53.92 -25.69 -0.39
N CYS A 394 -53.51 -26.88 -0.86
CA CYS A 394 -52.10 -27.25 -1.01
C CYS A 394 -51.36 -26.28 -1.95
N LYS A 395 -51.97 -25.90 -3.08
CA LYS A 395 -51.39 -24.91 -4.01
C LYS A 395 -51.27 -23.52 -3.40
N THR A 396 -52.25 -23.10 -2.62
CA THR A 396 -52.23 -21.80 -1.91
C THR A 396 -51.12 -21.79 -0.86
N LYS A 397 -51.03 -22.86 -0.06
CA LYS A 397 -49.97 -23.02 0.95
C LYS A 397 -48.57 -23.13 0.32
N LEU A 398 -48.44 -23.77 -0.83
CA LEU A 398 -47.19 -23.79 -1.59
C LEU A 398 -46.78 -22.38 -2.01
N LYS A 399 -47.71 -21.58 -2.55
CA LYS A 399 -47.44 -20.18 -2.93
C LYS A 399 -47.04 -19.32 -1.73
N GLU A 400 -47.74 -19.46 -0.60
CA GLU A 400 -47.39 -18.78 0.66
C GLU A 400 -45.97 -19.15 1.10
N LEU A 401 -45.64 -20.45 1.13
CA LEU A 401 -44.32 -20.93 1.54
C LEU A 401 -43.21 -20.41 0.61
N VAL A 402 -43.45 -20.42 -0.69
CA VAL A 402 -42.53 -19.89 -1.70
C VAL A 402 -42.29 -18.39 -1.53
N GLN A 403 -43.33 -17.60 -1.26
CA GLN A 403 -43.18 -16.16 -1.01
C GLN A 403 -42.40 -15.88 0.28
N ILE A 404 -42.68 -16.61 1.35
CA ILE A 404 -41.94 -16.52 2.62
C ILE A 404 -40.46 -16.85 2.39
N CYS A 405 -40.18 -17.95 1.71
CA CYS A 405 -38.81 -18.40 1.42
C CYS A 405 -38.03 -17.36 0.60
N VAL A 406 -38.61 -16.80 -0.47
CA VAL A 406 -37.93 -15.74 -1.26
C VAL A 406 -37.70 -14.48 -0.44
N SER A 407 -38.67 -14.06 0.36
CA SER A 407 -38.51 -12.90 1.24
C SER A 407 -37.35 -13.11 2.23
N ASP A 408 -37.28 -14.27 2.87
CA ASP A 408 -36.24 -14.56 3.84
C ASP A 408 -34.86 -14.72 3.20
N LEU A 409 -34.76 -15.39 2.04
CA LEU A 409 -33.52 -15.47 1.28
C LEU A 409 -33.04 -14.09 0.81
N LYS A 410 -33.95 -13.19 0.39
CA LYS A 410 -33.61 -11.80 0.04
C LYS A 410 -33.10 -11.00 1.24
N LYS A 411 -33.71 -11.15 2.42
CA LYS A 411 -33.21 -10.53 3.66
C LYS A 411 -31.83 -11.06 4.05
N GLN A 412 -31.60 -12.36 3.88
CA GLN A 412 -30.29 -12.97 4.11
C GLN A 412 -29.25 -12.43 3.11
N LEU A 413 -29.62 -12.29 1.84
CA LEU A 413 -28.77 -11.69 0.80
C LEU A 413 -28.37 -10.25 1.17
N GLU A 414 -29.33 -9.40 1.50
CA GLU A 414 -29.08 -8.01 1.92
C GLU A 414 -28.17 -7.95 3.16
N LYS A 415 -28.41 -8.81 4.15
CA LYS A 415 -27.54 -8.91 5.33
C LYS A 415 -26.11 -9.28 4.95
N LYS A 416 -25.92 -10.19 4.00
CA LYS A 416 -24.60 -10.61 3.51
C LYS A 416 -23.92 -9.50 2.72
N GLU A 417 -24.64 -8.75 1.89
CA GLU A 417 -24.10 -7.58 1.18
C GLU A 417 -23.61 -6.50 2.15
N ASN A 418 -24.41 -6.20 3.17
CA ASN A 418 -24.02 -5.28 4.23
C ASN A 418 -22.78 -5.76 5.00
N GLN A 419 -22.66 -7.07 5.26
CA GLN A 419 -21.46 -7.66 5.86
C GLN A 419 -20.22 -7.52 4.96
N ILE A 420 -20.36 -7.74 3.64
CA ILE A 420 -19.27 -7.56 2.67
C ILE A 420 -18.80 -6.10 2.66
N ILE A 421 -19.73 -5.14 2.63
CA ILE A 421 -19.41 -3.70 2.69
C ILE A 421 -18.70 -3.36 4.01
N ALA A 422 -19.19 -3.88 5.14
CA ALA A 422 -18.59 -3.64 6.45
C ALA A 422 -17.16 -4.19 6.55
N ILE A 423 -16.89 -5.39 6.04
CA ILE A 423 -15.54 -5.98 6.00
C ILE A 423 -14.63 -5.16 5.08
N ASN A 424 -15.11 -4.80 3.88
CA ASN A 424 -14.34 -3.96 2.97
C ASN A 424 -13.92 -2.63 3.61
N ASN A 425 -14.84 -1.98 4.32
CA ASN A 425 -14.53 -0.75 5.07
C ASN A 425 -13.61 -1.01 6.27
N ARG A 426 -13.74 -2.12 6.99
CA ARG A 426 -12.91 -2.42 8.17
C ARG A 426 -11.44 -2.64 7.81
N PHE A 427 -11.17 -3.38 6.74
CA PHE A 427 -9.81 -3.81 6.39
C PHE A 427 -9.12 -2.91 5.36
N PHE A 428 -9.88 -2.22 4.50
CA PHE A 428 -9.36 -1.45 3.37
C PHE A 428 -9.76 0.03 3.34
N ASN A 429 -10.34 0.61 4.42
CA ASN A 429 -10.71 2.04 4.45
C ASN A 429 -9.54 3.02 4.21
N GLN A 430 -8.32 2.63 4.53
CA GLN A 430 -7.15 3.49 4.35
C GLN A 430 -6.65 3.55 2.89
N ASP A 431 -7.11 2.62 2.04
CA ASP A 431 -6.64 2.46 0.66
C ASP A 431 -7.83 2.28 -0.30
N GLU A 432 -8.47 3.38 -0.69
CA GLU A 432 -9.67 3.34 -1.57
C GLU A 432 -9.43 2.61 -2.90
N LYS A 433 -8.21 2.66 -3.45
CA LYS A 433 -7.87 1.88 -4.65
C LYS A 433 -7.90 0.37 -4.41
N ILE A 434 -7.34 -0.10 -3.29
CA ILE A 434 -7.35 -1.53 -2.92
C ILE A 434 -8.79 -1.99 -2.72
N LYS A 435 -9.58 -1.19 -2.02
CA LYS A 435 -11.02 -1.44 -1.80
C LYS A 435 -11.79 -1.55 -3.12
N GLN A 436 -11.54 -0.66 -4.09
CA GLN A 436 -12.18 -0.72 -5.40
C GLN A 436 -11.80 -1.98 -6.18
N PHE A 437 -10.53 -2.38 -6.18
CA PHE A 437 -10.10 -3.59 -6.87
C PHE A 437 -10.72 -4.83 -6.21
N ILE A 438 -10.55 -5.02 -4.89
CA ILE A 438 -11.03 -6.20 -4.14
C ILE A 438 -12.56 -6.37 -4.24
N ALA A 439 -13.32 -5.28 -4.31
CA ALA A 439 -14.77 -5.35 -4.45
C ALA A 439 -15.20 -6.13 -5.70
N HIS A 440 -14.48 -5.99 -6.81
CA HIS A 440 -14.86 -6.55 -8.13
C HIS A 440 -14.15 -7.88 -8.48
N GLU A 441 -13.19 -8.34 -7.68
CA GLU A 441 -12.46 -9.59 -7.95
C GLU A 441 -13.32 -10.85 -7.76
N SER A 442 -12.97 -11.89 -8.53
CA SER A 442 -13.56 -13.23 -8.42
C SER A 442 -13.08 -13.98 -7.17
N LEU A 443 -13.80 -15.05 -6.79
CA LEU A 443 -13.41 -15.91 -5.65
C LEU A 443 -12.04 -16.56 -5.88
N GLU A 444 -11.78 -17.01 -7.11
CA GLU A 444 -10.52 -17.65 -7.51
C GLU A 444 -9.35 -16.66 -7.39
N GLN A 445 -9.56 -15.43 -7.86
CA GLN A 445 -8.56 -14.36 -7.80
C GLN A 445 -8.26 -13.94 -6.36
N LEU A 446 -9.29 -13.85 -5.50
CA LEU A 446 -9.11 -13.59 -4.08
C LEU A 446 -8.33 -14.71 -3.39
N SER A 447 -8.55 -15.98 -3.76
CA SER A 447 -7.79 -17.11 -3.21
C SER A 447 -6.31 -17.07 -3.63
N VAL A 448 -6.01 -16.71 -4.88
CA VAL A 448 -4.63 -16.52 -5.36
C VAL A 448 -3.97 -15.36 -4.61
N LEU A 449 -4.70 -14.27 -4.38
CA LEU A 449 -4.20 -13.12 -3.63
C LEU A 449 -3.90 -13.48 -2.16
N LEU A 450 -4.77 -14.24 -1.51
CA LEU A 450 -4.56 -14.74 -0.15
C LEU A 450 -3.25 -15.54 -0.06
N LYS A 451 -3.07 -16.52 -0.95
CA LYS A 451 -1.84 -17.33 -1.00
C LYS A 451 -0.58 -16.50 -1.22
N ALA A 452 -0.65 -15.48 -2.07
CA ALA A 452 0.48 -14.59 -2.31
C ALA A 452 0.83 -13.77 -1.05
N ASN A 453 -0.18 -13.32 -0.32
CA ASN A 453 0.01 -12.61 0.95
C ASN A 453 0.59 -13.51 2.04
N ASP A 454 0.12 -14.75 2.14
CA ASP A 454 0.62 -15.70 3.14
C ASP A 454 2.09 -16.08 2.86
N ALA A 455 2.45 -16.27 1.58
CA ALA A 455 3.85 -16.46 1.18
C ALA A 455 4.72 -15.22 1.52
N LEU A 456 4.19 -14.02 1.34
CA LEU A 456 4.87 -12.78 1.74
C LEU A 456 5.06 -12.73 3.26
N LYS A 457 4.05 -13.12 4.06
CA LYS A 457 4.15 -13.20 5.52
C LYS A 457 5.27 -14.13 5.96
N GLU A 458 5.33 -15.35 5.40
CA GLU A 458 6.41 -16.31 5.69
C GLU A 458 7.78 -15.72 5.37
N SER A 459 7.91 -15.05 4.23
CA SER A 459 9.13 -14.36 3.81
C SER A 459 9.57 -13.23 4.77
N VAL A 460 8.60 -12.49 5.33
CA VAL A 460 8.86 -11.48 6.37
C VAL A 460 9.31 -12.13 7.69
N GLN A 461 8.72 -13.26 8.08
CA GLN A 461 9.13 -14.01 9.26
C GLN A 461 10.56 -14.56 9.12
N GLU A 462 10.91 -15.10 7.95
CA GLU A 462 12.28 -15.52 7.65
C GLU A 462 13.27 -14.36 7.72
N SER A 463 12.91 -13.23 7.13
CA SER A 463 13.72 -12.00 7.18
C SER A 463 13.87 -11.48 8.61
N THR A 464 12.85 -11.62 9.44
CA THR A 464 12.90 -11.27 10.86
C THR A 464 13.89 -12.16 11.61
N LYS A 465 13.90 -13.48 11.36
CA LYS A 465 14.91 -14.40 11.92
C LYS A 465 16.33 -14.01 11.48
N LEU A 466 16.51 -13.68 10.20
CA LEU A 466 17.80 -13.19 9.68
C LEU A 466 18.24 -11.90 10.38
N VAL A 467 17.33 -10.94 10.58
CA VAL A 467 17.59 -9.68 11.27
C VAL A 467 18.00 -9.89 12.73
N VAL A 468 17.33 -10.79 13.46
CA VAL A 468 17.73 -11.16 14.84
C VAL A 468 19.17 -11.66 14.85
N HIS A 469 19.47 -12.61 13.97
CA HIS A 469 20.80 -13.21 13.85
C HIS A 469 21.89 -12.22 13.40
N ILE A 470 21.56 -11.27 12.51
CA ILE A 470 22.49 -10.21 12.11
C ILE A 470 22.77 -9.29 13.30
N LYS A 471 21.75 -8.92 14.09
CA LYS A 471 21.91 -8.07 15.28
C LYS A 471 22.75 -8.76 16.36
N GLU A 472 22.54 -10.05 16.59
CA GLU A 472 23.39 -10.85 17.49
C GLU A 472 24.85 -10.83 17.04
N ASN A 473 25.11 -11.18 15.77
CA ASN A 473 26.45 -11.20 15.20
C ASN A 473 27.12 -9.80 15.23
N LEU A 474 26.36 -8.73 14.97
CA LEU A 474 26.87 -7.36 15.05
C LEU A 474 27.28 -6.98 16.48
N ASN A 475 26.48 -7.36 17.50
CA ASN A 475 26.85 -7.14 18.89
C ASN A 475 28.17 -7.84 19.24
N PHE A 476 28.33 -9.12 18.86
CA PHE A 476 29.58 -9.86 19.07
C PHE A 476 30.75 -9.23 18.31
N LEU A 477 30.54 -8.81 17.06
CA LEU A 477 31.57 -8.17 16.25
C LEU A 477 32.04 -6.84 16.85
N ASN A 478 31.13 -6.03 17.37
CA ASN A 478 31.46 -4.75 17.99
C ASN A 478 32.21 -4.94 19.32
N ASP A 479 31.82 -5.94 20.13
CA ASP A 479 32.57 -6.34 21.33
C ASP A 479 34.00 -6.77 20.97
N LEU A 480 34.17 -7.64 19.97
CA LEU A 480 35.49 -8.07 19.50
C LEU A 480 36.33 -6.91 18.94
N LYS A 481 35.72 -5.98 18.21
CA LYS A 481 36.40 -4.75 17.72
C LYS A 481 36.86 -3.87 18.88
N SER A 482 36.03 -3.70 19.91
CA SER A 482 36.40 -2.95 21.12
C SER A 482 37.60 -3.60 21.82
N LYS A 483 37.52 -4.90 22.11
CA LYS A 483 38.62 -5.68 22.70
C LYS A 483 39.91 -5.59 21.87
N ARG A 484 39.79 -5.61 20.54
CA ARG A 484 40.93 -5.43 19.62
C ARG A 484 41.56 -4.05 19.73
N GLU A 485 40.78 -2.97 19.79
CA GLU A 485 41.33 -1.63 19.92
C GLU A 485 42.01 -1.45 21.29
N THR A 486 41.46 -2.02 22.38
CA THR A 486 42.12 -2.05 23.70
C THR A 486 43.49 -2.75 23.64
N LEU A 487 43.57 -3.94 23.02
CA LEU A 487 44.83 -4.66 22.84
C LEU A 487 45.82 -3.86 21.96
N LYS A 488 45.34 -3.23 20.89
CA LYS A 488 46.17 -2.42 19.99
C LYS A 488 46.73 -1.18 20.69
N GLU A 489 45.93 -0.52 21.52
CA GLU A 489 46.36 0.66 22.27
C GLU A 489 47.36 0.28 23.37
N PHE A 490 47.14 -0.85 24.06
CA PHE A 490 48.12 -1.41 25.00
C PHE A 490 49.47 -1.73 24.30
N ILE A 491 49.43 -2.43 23.16
CA ILE A 491 50.65 -2.69 22.37
C ILE A 491 51.32 -1.37 22.00
N ARG A 492 50.58 -0.37 21.51
CA ARG A 492 51.13 0.94 21.13
C ARG A 492 51.82 1.66 22.29
N LEU A 493 51.23 1.64 23.48
CA LEU A 493 51.74 2.33 24.67
C LEU A 493 52.99 1.65 25.26
N HIS A 494 53.13 0.33 25.09
CA HIS A 494 54.19 -0.46 25.72
C HIS A 494 55.26 -0.99 24.75
N ASP A 495 55.05 -0.90 23.44
CA ASP A 495 56.00 -1.26 22.36
C ASP A 495 57.11 -0.21 22.17
N THR A 496 57.83 0.08 23.25
CA THR A 496 58.98 1.01 23.27
C THR A 496 60.22 0.37 22.65
N ILE A 497 61.16 1.19 22.16
CA ILE A 497 62.43 0.72 21.54
C ILE A 497 63.17 -0.27 22.45
N LEU A 498 63.16 -0.03 23.76
CA LEU A 498 63.78 -0.92 24.74
C LEU A 498 63.09 -2.29 24.82
N VAL A 499 61.76 -2.34 24.69
CA VAL A 499 61.01 -3.59 24.65
C VAL A 499 61.23 -4.34 23.33
N LYS A 500 61.44 -3.64 22.21
CA LYS A 500 61.84 -4.24 20.93
C LYS A 500 63.23 -4.87 20.99
N ILE A 501 64.18 -4.18 21.62
CA ILE A 501 65.54 -4.69 21.85
C ILE A 501 65.49 -5.92 22.77
N CYS A 502 64.75 -5.86 23.89
CA CYS A 502 64.57 -7.01 24.78
C CYS A 502 63.85 -8.18 24.08
N HIS A 503 62.85 -7.92 23.23
CA HIS A 503 62.17 -8.95 22.45
C HIS A 503 63.11 -9.61 21.44
N PHE A 504 63.91 -8.83 20.69
CA PHE A 504 64.93 -9.36 19.78
C PHE A 504 65.98 -10.20 20.52
N LEU A 505 66.50 -9.71 21.64
CA LEU A 505 67.49 -10.43 22.44
C LEU A 505 66.90 -11.67 23.14
N SER A 506 65.59 -11.69 23.43
CA SER A 506 64.89 -12.83 24.03
C SER A 506 64.83 -14.06 23.13
N GLN A 507 65.01 -13.88 21.82
CA GLN A 507 65.11 -14.98 20.86
C GLN A 507 66.42 -15.77 21.04
N PHE A 508 67.46 -15.13 21.59
CA PHE A 508 68.78 -15.72 21.79
C PHE A 508 69.05 -16.06 23.25
N PHE A 509 68.48 -15.30 24.20
CA PHE A 509 68.67 -15.53 25.63
C PHE A 509 67.38 -15.31 26.44
N SER A 510 66.95 -16.32 27.19
CA SER A 510 65.68 -16.33 27.91
C SER A 510 65.56 -15.27 29.02
N PHE A 511 66.67 -14.77 29.56
CA PHE A 511 66.68 -13.76 30.62
C PHE A 511 66.19 -12.37 30.17
N PHE A 512 66.15 -12.08 28.86
CA PHE A 512 65.57 -10.84 28.32
C PHE A 512 64.04 -10.90 28.17
N LYS A 513 63.42 -12.06 28.43
CA LYS A 513 61.96 -12.25 28.40
C LYS A 513 61.32 -11.70 29.68
N THR A 514 61.27 -10.37 29.76
CA THR A 514 60.62 -9.67 30.88
C THR A 514 59.10 -9.82 30.84
N GLU A 515 58.43 -9.65 31.98
CA GLU A 515 56.96 -9.69 32.10
C GLU A 515 56.27 -8.78 31.05
N LYS A 516 56.86 -7.62 30.73
CA LYS A 516 56.33 -6.70 29.72
C LYS A 516 56.46 -7.24 28.28
N VAL A 517 57.58 -7.89 27.96
CA VAL A 517 57.78 -8.53 26.63
C VAL A 517 56.77 -9.67 26.46
N GLN A 518 56.60 -10.50 27.48
CA GLN A 518 55.63 -11.60 27.45
C GLN A 518 54.18 -11.12 27.30
N MET A 519 53.77 -10.08 28.03
CA MET A 519 52.43 -9.51 27.89
C MET A 519 52.17 -8.93 26.49
N ILE A 520 53.19 -8.36 25.82
CA ILE A 520 53.05 -7.85 24.45
C ILE A 520 52.94 -9.00 23.44
N ASP A 521 53.71 -10.08 23.61
CA ASP A 521 53.65 -11.27 22.74
C ASP A 521 52.28 -11.96 22.83
N GLU A 522 51.76 -12.13 24.05
CA GLU A 522 50.43 -12.69 24.31
C GLU A 522 49.34 -11.77 23.77
N ALA A 523 49.41 -10.45 24.02
CA ALA A 523 48.45 -9.48 23.47
C ALA A 523 48.45 -9.47 21.92
N THR A 524 49.62 -9.62 21.29
CA THR A 524 49.77 -9.70 19.84
C THR A 524 49.15 -10.98 19.27
N THR A 525 49.33 -12.11 19.97
CA THR A 525 48.74 -13.40 19.60
C THR A 525 47.22 -13.37 19.73
N LEU A 526 46.70 -12.87 20.86
CA LEU A 526 45.26 -12.72 21.09
C LEU A 526 44.64 -11.74 20.08
N LYS A 527 45.31 -10.63 19.74
CA LYS A 527 44.86 -9.71 18.69
C LYS A 527 44.71 -10.40 17.34
N LYS A 528 45.63 -11.30 16.95
CA LYS A 528 45.52 -12.08 15.70
C LYS A 528 44.32 -13.03 15.75
N GLN A 529 44.10 -13.71 16.87
CA GLN A 529 42.95 -14.62 17.05
C GLN A 529 41.61 -13.88 17.04
N VAL A 530 41.53 -12.73 17.72
CA VAL A 530 40.36 -11.83 17.70
C VAL A 530 40.09 -11.32 16.28
N ASN A 531 41.12 -10.97 15.50
CA ASN A 531 40.95 -10.57 14.10
C ASN A 531 40.36 -11.70 13.24
N LYS A 532 40.84 -12.94 13.42
CA LYS A 532 40.29 -14.09 12.70
C LYS A 532 38.82 -14.32 13.05
N LEU A 533 38.48 -14.29 14.34
CA LEU A 533 37.11 -14.46 14.81
C LEU A 533 36.19 -13.33 14.32
N ALA A 534 36.66 -12.08 14.35
CA ALA A 534 35.92 -10.94 13.81
C ALA A 534 35.64 -11.09 12.30
N ALA A 535 36.59 -11.63 11.54
CA ALA A 535 36.39 -11.92 10.11
C ALA A 535 35.35 -13.03 9.87
N GLU A 536 35.30 -14.05 10.72
CA GLU A 536 34.26 -15.10 10.68
C GLU A 536 32.86 -14.50 10.91
N TYR A 537 32.69 -13.66 11.93
CA TYR A 537 31.42 -12.98 12.20
C TYR A 537 31.02 -12.00 11.09
N GLN A 538 31.97 -11.25 10.53
CA GLN A 538 31.72 -10.36 9.40
C GLN A 538 31.24 -11.16 8.18
N SER A 539 31.91 -12.27 7.85
CA SER A 539 31.51 -13.15 6.74
C SER A 539 30.12 -13.74 6.95
N SER A 540 29.78 -14.11 8.20
CA SER A 540 28.44 -14.60 8.55
C SER A 540 27.36 -13.53 8.39
N ILE A 541 27.65 -12.27 8.76
CA ILE A 541 26.73 -11.13 8.54
C ILE A 541 26.52 -10.91 7.05
N ASP A 542 27.60 -10.86 6.26
CA ASP A 542 27.53 -10.63 4.82
C ASP A 542 26.75 -11.73 4.10
N HIS A 543 26.93 -13.00 4.51
CA HIS A 543 26.16 -14.12 3.99
C HIS A 543 24.66 -14.01 4.31
N LYS A 544 24.29 -13.66 5.55
CA LYS A 544 22.88 -13.46 5.94
C LYS A 544 22.23 -12.26 5.23
N LEU A 545 22.99 -11.20 4.99
CA LEU A 545 22.54 -10.07 4.17
C LEU A 545 22.31 -10.47 2.71
N LEU A 546 23.16 -11.35 2.16
CA LEU A 546 22.99 -11.90 0.81
C LEU A 546 21.75 -12.79 0.72
N GLN A 547 21.49 -13.63 1.73
CA GLN A 547 20.26 -14.44 1.79
C GLN A 547 19.00 -13.56 1.75
N MET A 548 19.02 -12.42 2.45
CA MET A 548 17.92 -11.44 2.41
C MET A 548 17.78 -10.79 1.02
N ASP A 549 18.87 -10.59 0.29
CA ASP A 549 18.83 -10.04 -1.07
C ASP A 549 18.26 -11.00 -2.09
N GLN A 550 18.56 -12.29 -1.93
CA GLN A 550 18.10 -13.36 -2.81
C GLN A 550 16.62 -13.68 -2.65
N ASN A 551 15.95 -13.14 -1.62
CA ASN A 551 14.52 -13.38 -1.39
C ASN A 551 13.67 -12.73 -2.49
N PRO A 552 12.96 -13.50 -3.35
CA PRO A 552 12.23 -12.94 -4.49
C PRO A 552 10.88 -12.32 -4.10
N LEU A 553 10.36 -12.62 -2.91
CA LEU A 553 9.03 -12.19 -2.47
C LEU A 553 9.03 -10.78 -1.86
N LEU A 554 10.17 -10.34 -1.33
CA LEU A 554 10.34 -8.97 -0.84
C LEU A 554 10.77 -8.05 -1.98
N ASP A 555 10.11 -6.90 -2.06
CA ASP A 555 10.49 -5.86 -2.98
C ASP A 555 11.82 -5.20 -2.59
N GLU A 556 12.50 -4.64 -3.58
CA GLU A 556 13.82 -4.06 -3.40
C GLU A 556 13.81 -2.84 -2.45
N LYS A 557 12.69 -2.10 -2.36
CA LYS A 557 12.59 -0.97 -1.43
C LYS A 557 12.53 -1.48 0.02
N THR A 558 11.74 -2.52 0.30
CA THR A 558 11.67 -3.16 1.62
C THR A 558 13.02 -3.71 2.06
N LYS A 559 13.72 -4.47 1.19
CA LYS A 559 15.08 -4.98 1.49
C LYS A 559 16.04 -3.85 1.84
N ASN A 560 16.06 -2.78 1.03
CA ASN A 560 16.94 -1.65 1.25
C ASN A 560 16.60 -0.88 2.53
N HIS A 561 15.32 -0.76 2.88
CA HIS A 561 14.89 -0.14 4.13
C HIS A 561 15.42 -0.92 5.35
N ILE A 562 15.25 -2.24 5.38
CA ILE A 562 15.74 -3.12 6.46
C ILE A 562 17.25 -2.96 6.64
N LYS A 563 18.02 -3.01 5.54
CA LYS A 563 19.48 -2.83 5.57
C LYS A 563 19.91 -1.46 6.11
N ARG A 564 19.29 -0.39 5.63
CA ARG A 564 19.60 0.98 6.08
C ARG A 564 19.34 1.11 7.57
N ARG A 565 18.25 0.52 8.06
CA ARG A 565 17.90 0.60 9.47
C ARG A 565 18.84 -0.21 10.36
N LEU A 566 19.23 -1.41 9.94
CA LEU A 566 20.27 -2.19 10.60
C LEU A 566 21.58 -1.42 10.74
N LYS A 567 22.03 -0.76 9.67
CA LYS A 567 23.25 0.07 9.69
C LYS A 567 23.11 1.29 10.60
N ALA A 568 21.93 1.91 10.65
CA ALA A 568 21.67 3.05 11.52
C ALA A 568 21.71 2.64 13.01
N GLU A 569 21.02 1.55 13.37
CA GLU A 569 21.02 1.04 14.75
C GLU A 569 22.41 0.61 15.22
N ASP A 570 23.21 0.01 14.34
CA ASP A 570 24.59 -0.36 14.65
C ASP A 570 25.48 0.87 14.90
N ARG A 571 25.31 1.94 14.11
CA ARG A 571 26.03 3.20 14.31
C ARG A 571 25.69 3.86 15.65
N ASP A 572 24.41 3.87 16.03
CA ASP A 572 23.96 4.45 17.28
C ASP A 572 24.55 3.70 18.49
N LYS A 573 24.51 2.36 18.48
CA LYS A 573 25.16 1.55 19.52
C LYS A 573 26.68 1.78 19.62
N ASN A 574 27.34 1.98 18.49
CA ASN A 574 28.79 2.25 18.46
C ASN A 574 29.15 3.65 18.94
N LEU A 575 28.24 4.62 18.87
CA LEU A 575 28.43 5.97 19.42
C LEU A 575 28.33 5.96 20.95
N ASP A 576 27.39 5.20 21.52
CA ASP A 576 27.21 5.08 22.97
C ASP A 576 28.39 4.37 23.67
N ASN A 577 29.11 3.50 22.95
CA ASN A 577 30.27 2.76 23.47
C ASN A 577 31.62 3.49 23.33
N LYS A 578 31.68 4.70 22.75
CA LYS A 578 32.93 5.48 22.61
C LYS A 578 33.23 6.33 23.85
N ASN A 579 33.47 5.68 24.99
CA ASN A 579 34.22 6.27 26.08
C ASN A 579 35.64 5.69 26.05
N CYS A 580 36.61 6.47 25.57
CA CYS A 580 38.02 6.09 25.54
C CYS A 580 38.58 6.03 26.96
N ILE A 581 38.55 4.84 27.58
CA ILE A 581 39.32 4.54 28.77
C ILE A 581 40.75 4.24 28.31
N VAL A 582 41.74 4.95 28.87
CA VAL A 582 43.15 4.60 28.70
C VAL A 582 43.35 3.22 29.33
N PRO A 583 43.83 2.19 28.60
CA PRO A 583 43.90 0.83 29.12
C PRO A 583 44.88 0.74 30.30
N ASP A 584 44.40 0.38 31.49
CA ASP A 584 45.26 0.10 32.64
C ASP A 584 45.85 -1.33 32.52
N LYS A 585 47.04 -1.58 33.08
CA LYS A 585 47.75 -2.88 32.98
C LYS A 585 46.95 -4.07 33.55
N GLN A 586 46.17 -3.86 34.62
CA GLN A 586 45.32 -4.86 35.27
C GLN A 586 44.05 -5.14 34.44
N SER A 587 43.41 -4.11 33.88
CA SER A 587 42.27 -4.27 32.97
C SER A 587 42.64 -5.06 31.71
N VAL A 588 43.83 -4.84 31.16
CA VAL A 588 44.34 -5.57 29.99
C VAL A 588 44.68 -7.01 30.35
N ARG A 589 45.25 -7.27 31.54
CA ARG A 589 45.51 -8.64 32.01
C ARG A 589 44.21 -9.45 32.16
N LEU A 590 43.18 -8.87 32.78
CA LEU A 590 41.86 -9.51 32.88
C LEU A 590 41.21 -9.75 31.50
N LEU A 591 41.37 -8.82 30.56
CA LEU A 591 40.92 -9.01 29.18
C LEU A 591 41.67 -10.15 28.48
N MET A 592 42.99 -10.23 28.66
CA MET A 592 43.83 -11.27 28.09
C MET A 592 43.47 -12.65 28.67
N ASP A 593 43.21 -12.75 29.97
CA ASP A 593 42.75 -13.98 30.62
C ASP A 593 41.37 -14.41 30.10
N SER A 594 40.43 -13.46 29.98
CA SER A 594 39.10 -13.73 29.42
C SER A 594 39.13 -14.18 27.96
N LEU A 595 39.98 -13.55 27.12
CA LEU A 595 40.15 -13.95 25.73
C LEU A 595 40.86 -15.30 25.63
N SER A 596 41.87 -15.54 26.45
CA SER A 596 42.57 -16.83 26.50
C SER A 596 41.61 -17.95 26.88
N ASP A 597 40.75 -17.75 27.89
CA ASP A 597 39.70 -18.69 28.28
C ASP A 597 38.67 -18.91 27.16
N LEU A 598 38.27 -17.86 26.43
CA LEU A 598 37.38 -17.97 25.27
C LEU A 598 37.99 -18.84 24.16
N PHE A 599 39.28 -18.66 23.88
CA PHE A 599 39.96 -19.44 22.84
C PHE A 599 40.34 -20.86 23.30
N THR A 600 40.65 -21.09 24.57
CA THR A 600 40.89 -22.45 25.11
C THR A 600 39.59 -23.25 25.23
N LYS A 601 38.47 -22.64 25.66
CA LYS A 601 37.14 -23.29 25.68
C LYS A 601 36.62 -23.62 24.28
N LYS A 602 36.82 -22.74 23.29
CA LYS A 602 36.47 -23.03 21.88
C LYS A 602 37.30 -24.19 21.31
N THR A 603 38.50 -24.43 21.85
CA THR A 603 39.37 -25.57 21.47
C THR A 603 38.88 -26.89 22.08
N TYR A 604 38.19 -26.88 23.23
CA TYR A 604 37.60 -28.07 23.85
C TYR A 604 36.28 -28.51 23.17
N PHE A 605 35.39 -27.57 22.83
CA PHE A 605 34.12 -27.90 22.15
C PHE A 605 34.29 -28.48 20.74
N VAL A 606 35.36 -28.09 20.04
CA VAL A 606 35.71 -28.64 18.71
C VAL A 606 36.35 -30.03 18.83
N LYS A 607 36.99 -30.36 19.96
CA LYS A 607 37.61 -31.68 20.19
C LYS A 607 36.58 -32.75 20.50
N GLU A 608 35.56 -32.45 21.31
CA GLU A 608 34.45 -33.41 21.58
C GLU A 608 33.58 -33.69 20.35
N HIS A 609 33.33 -32.69 19.48
CA HIS A 609 32.57 -32.90 18.25
C HIS A 609 33.32 -33.67 17.15
N LEU A 610 34.67 -33.67 17.18
CA LEU A 610 35.49 -34.46 16.25
C LEU A 610 35.71 -35.90 16.72
N GLU A 611 35.75 -36.15 18.04
CA GLU A 611 35.79 -37.51 18.59
C GLU A 611 34.42 -38.21 18.55
N GLY A 612 33.30 -37.47 18.65
CA GLY A 612 31.94 -38.03 18.48
C GLY A 612 31.53 -38.32 17.03
N ALA A 613 32.21 -37.74 16.03
CA ALA A 613 31.90 -37.92 14.61
C ALA A 613 32.71 -39.04 13.93
N GLN A 614 33.70 -39.63 14.61
CA GLN A 614 34.43 -40.80 14.11
C GLN A 614 33.79 -42.15 14.49
N THR A 615 32.87 -42.18 15.46
CA THR A 615 32.16 -43.42 15.87
C THR A 615 30.83 -43.65 15.17
N THR A 616 30.35 -42.73 14.32
CA THR A 616 29.04 -42.83 13.64
C THR A 616 29.13 -42.99 12.12
N LYS A 617 30.32 -43.26 11.56
CA LYS A 617 30.51 -43.46 10.11
C LYS A 617 30.68 -44.92 9.64
N GLU A 618 30.61 -45.91 10.54
CA GLU A 618 30.72 -47.33 10.16
C GLU A 618 29.43 -48.16 10.24
N GLU A 619 28.29 -47.60 10.68
CA GLU A 619 27.01 -48.32 10.65
C GLU A 619 25.95 -47.48 9.92
N GLY A 620 25.59 -47.90 8.70
CA GLY A 620 24.56 -47.22 7.90
C GLY A 620 24.71 -47.34 6.38
N LEU A 621 25.45 -48.33 5.88
CA LEU A 621 25.15 -48.94 4.59
C LEU A 621 24.14 -50.06 4.87
N VAL A 622 23.14 -50.22 3.99
CA VAL A 622 22.15 -51.33 3.90
C VAL A 622 20.71 -50.98 4.33
N PHE A 623 19.87 -50.49 3.42
CA PHE A 623 18.80 -51.24 2.71
C PHE A 623 17.78 -50.29 2.03
N SER A 624 17.40 -50.69 0.81
CA SER A 624 16.12 -50.53 0.07
C SER A 624 15.23 -49.31 0.28
#